data_AF-A0A381SJM0-F1
#
_entry.id   AF-A0A381SJM0-F1
#
_cell.length_a   1.000
_cell.length_b   1.000
_cell.length_c   1.000
_cell.angle_alpha   90.00
_cell.angle_beta   90.00
_cell.angle_gamma   90.00
#
_symmetry.space_group_name_H-M   'P 1'
#
loop_
_entity.id
_entity.type
_entity.pdbx_description
1 polymer ?
#
loop_
_entity_poly.entity_id
_entity_poly.type
_entity_poly.pdbx_seq_one_letter_code
_entity_poly.pdbx_strand_id
1 'polypeptide(L)'
;MATVISGETHHVPITELLNRFIKRVVEAVAWLNFVLIIVIIGTVILRYGFHRNGLLLGWGLVPMEELEWHLYSVPFMFGLAYAITNDSHIRIDIVHMNLSKRLQHFFEIFGIVFLLMPFLLILLDFGFDYAMYSFTHNESSQSPSGLPYRWIVKSVIPLSMLLMIIATLARLIQETVLLLYHGKEANETIPTGVSILRRMFTPQLKDSGS
;
A
#
# COMPACT_ATOMS: atom_id res chain seq x y z
N MET A 1 -29.62 16.59 -18.14
CA MET A 1 -28.52 17.30 -17.45
C MET A 1 -27.25 16.55 -17.78
N ALA A 2 -26.33 17.15 -18.54
CA ALA A 2 -25.05 16.53 -18.87
C ALA A 2 -24.25 16.28 -17.58
N THR A 3 -24.00 15.02 -17.27
CA THR A 3 -23.19 14.63 -16.12
C THR A 3 -21.73 14.95 -16.44
N VAL A 4 -21.22 16.03 -15.84
CA VAL A 4 -19.80 16.40 -15.93
C VAL A 4 -18.96 15.23 -15.42
N ILE A 5 -17.97 14.80 -16.22
CA ILE A 5 -17.03 13.75 -15.84
C ILE A 5 -16.27 14.22 -14.60
N SER A 6 -16.52 13.57 -13.48
CA SER A 6 -15.93 13.78 -12.17
C SER A 6 -15.41 12.43 -11.68
N GLY A 7 -14.33 12.43 -10.89
CA GLY A 7 -13.83 11.19 -10.25
C GLY A 7 -14.87 10.51 -9.34
N GLU A 8 -15.94 11.21 -8.97
CA GLU A 8 -17.09 10.63 -8.25
C GLU A 8 -18.04 9.84 -9.15
N THR A 9 -18.16 10.24 -10.42
CA THR A 9 -19.14 9.67 -11.37
C THR A 9 -18.52 8.68 -12.34
N HIS A 10 -17.19 8.71 -12.55
CA HIS A 10 -16.51 7.85 -13.51
C HIS A 10 -15.24 7.21 -12.95
N HIS A 11 -15.02 5.94 -13.29
CA HIS A 11 -13.85 5.16 -12.91
C HIS A 11 -13.09 4.65 -14.14
N VAL A 12 -11.79 4.38 -13.97
CA VAL A 12 -10.96 3.81 -15.03
C VAL A 12 -10.79 2.30 -14.75
N PRO A 13 -11.20 1.41 -15.67
CA PRO A 13 -11.19 -0.03 -15.42
C PRO A 13 -9.81 -0.60 -15.05
N ILE A 14 -8.74 -0.08 -15.68
CA ILE A 14 -7.39 -0.57 -15.41
C ILE A 14 -6.93 -0.27 -13.99
N THR A 15 -7.33 0.89 -13.45
CA THR A 15 -6.93 1.32 -12.11
C THR A 15 -7.70 0.54 -11.05
N GLU A 16 -8.95 0.19 -11.32
CA GLU A 16 -9.74 -0.70 -10.48
C GLU A 16 -9.13 -2.10 -10.36
N LEU A 17 -8.59 -2.65 -11.46
CA LEU A 17 -7.91 -3.94 -11.44
C LEU A 17 -6.63 -3.90 -10.59
N LEU A 18 -5.81 -2.87 -10.76
CA LEU A 18 -4.59 -2.68 -9.95
C LEU A 18 -4.94 -2.49 -8.47
N ASN A 19 -5.92 -1.63 -8.18
CA ASN A 19 -6.38 -1.35 -6.82
C ASN A 19 -6.93 -2.61 -6.15
N ARG A 20 -7.68 -3.44 -6.88
CA ARG A 20 -8.20 -4.71 -6.37
C ARG A 20 -7.09 -5.71 -6.08
N PHE A 21 -6.06 -5.77 -6.93
CA PHE A 21 -4.88 -6.59 -6.67
C PHE A 21 -4.19 -6.16 -5.37
N ILE A 22 -3.94 -4.86 -5.20
CA ILE A 22 -3.33 -4.30 -3.99
C ILE A 22 -4.17 -4.62 -2.75
N LYS A 23 -5.49 -4.38 -2.80
CA LYS A 23 -6.42 -4.68 -1.70
C LYS A 23 -6.34 -6.14 -1.28
N ARG A 24 -6.38 -7.08 -2.22
CA ARG A 24 -6.28 -8.52 -1.92
C ARG A 24 -4.95 -8.89 -1.25
N VAL A 25 -3.84 -8.33 -1.72
CA VAL A 25 -2.52 -8.57 -1.12
C VAL A 25 -2.51 -8.05 0.32
N VAL A 26 -3.00 -6.83 0.56
CA VAL A 26 -3.04 -6.23 1.89
C VAL A 26 -3.99 -6.97 2.83
N GLU A 27 -5.18 -7.37 2.35
CA GLU A 27 -6.14 -8.18 3.12
C GLU A 27 -5.55 -9.55 3.49
N ALA A 28 -4.80 -10.19 2.59
CA ALA A 28 -4.10 -11.44 2.89
C ALA A 28 -3.02 -11.22 3.97
N VAL A 29 -2.22 -10.16 3.85
CA VAL A 29 -1.20 -9.80 4.84
C VAL A 29 -1.84 -9.40 6.18
N ALA A 30 -3.03 -8.80 6.18
CA ALA A 30 -3.72 -8.38 7.40
C ALA A 30 -4.03 -9.55 8.34
N TRP A 31 -4.18 -10.78 7.84
CA TRP A 31 -4.31 -11.99 8.67
C TRP A 31 -3.09 -12.26 9.56
N LEU A 32 -1.91 -11.73 9.23
CA LEU A 32 -0.75 -11.79 10.13
C LEU A 32 -1.00 -11.05 11.45
N ASN A 33 -1.91 -10.06 11.50
CA ASN A 33 -2.28 -9.43 12.77
C ASN A 33 -2.97 -10.43 13.72
N PHE A 34 -3.74 -11.37 13.19
CA PHE A 34 -4.34 -12.41 14.02
C PHE A 34 -3.27 -13.33 14.62
N VAL A 35 -2.27 -13.71 13.80
CA VAL A 35 -1.10 -14.46 14.26
C VAL A 35 -0.32 -13.66 15.30
N LEU A 36 -0.10 -12.37 15.07
CA LEU A 36 0.57 -11.46 16.01
C LEU A 36 -0.16 -11.42 17.35
N ILE A 37 -1.49 -11.31 17.37
CA ILE A 37 -2.29 -11.32 18.60
C ILE A 37 -2.07 -12.63 19.37
N ILE A 38 -2.08 -13.78 18.68
CA ILE A 38 -1.81 -15.08 19.31
C ILE A 38 -0.40 -15.11 19.92
N VAL A 39 0.60 -14.62 19.19
CA VAL A 39 1.99 -14.55 19.68
C VAL A 39 2.07 -13.66 20.93
N ILE A 40 1.49 -12.46 20.91
CA ILE A 40 1.47 -11.54 22.06
C ILE A 40 0.80 -12.20 23.26
N ILE A 41 -0.37 -12.82 23.09
CA ILE A 41 -1.07 -13.50 24.19
C ILE A 41 -0.20 -14.64 24.73
N GLY A 42 0.41 -15.43 23.85
CA GLY A 42 1.38 -16.46 24.21
C GLY A 42 2.52 -15.91 25.04
N THR A 43 3.20 -14.87 24.56
CA THR A 43 4.32 -14.20 25.25
C THR A 43 3.90 -13.68 26.63
N VAL A 44 2.72 -13.06 26.75
CA VAL A 44 2.18 -12.55 28.02
C VAL A 44 1.87 -13.71 28.99
N ILE A 45 1.23 -14.79 28.52
CA ILE A 45 0.95 -15.96 29.35
C ILE A 45 2.25 -16.61 29.84
N LEU A 46 3.24 -16.81 28.95
CA LEU A 46 4.53 -17.38 29.33
C LEU A 46 5.27 -16.48 30.32
N ARG A 47 5.28 -15.17 30.08
CA ARG A 47 5.95 -14.19 30.93
C ARG A 47 5.34 -14.10 32.33
N TYR A 48 4.02 -13.98 32.44
CA TYR A 48 3.36 -13.74 33.72
C TYR A 48 2.89 -15.02 34.40
N GLY A 49 2.45 -16.03 33.65
CA GLY A 49 1.95 -17.29 34.17
C GLY A 49 3.05 -18.24 34.64
N PHE A 50 4.18 -18.29 33.90
CA PHE A 50 5.24 -19.27 34.14
C PHE A 50 6.53 -18.65 34.67
N HIS A 51 6.98 -17.51 34.12
CA HIS A 51 8.26 -16.90 34.50
C HIS A 51 8.23 -16.25 35.89
N ARG A 52 7.13 -15.56 36.25
CA ARG A 52 6.99 -14.90 37.56
C ARG A 52 6.73 -15.87 38.72
N ASN A 53 6.22 -17.07 38.42
CA ASN A 53 5.83 -18.09 39.40
C ASN A 53 6.91 -19.18 39.59
N GLY A 54 8.11 -19.03 39.01
CA GLY A 54 9.23 -19.96 39.20
C GLY A 54 9.07 -21.34 38.57
N LEU A 55 8.01 -21.55 37.79
CA LEU A 55 7.66 -22.82 37.17
C LEU A 55 8.05 -22.79 35.67
N LEU A 56 9.24 -23.35 35.40
CA LEU A 56 9.59 -24.09 34.18
C LEU A 56 10.22 -23.42 32.94
N LEU A 57 10.50 -22.11 32.87
CA LEU A 57 11.12 -21.55 31.66
C LEU A 57 12.38 -20.72 31.94
N GLY A 58 13.55 -21.35 31.83
CA GLY A 58 14.86 -20.71 31.72
C GLY A 58 15.22 -20.25 30.30
N TRP A 59 14.26 -20.22 29.37
CA TRP A 59 14.46 -19.72 28.01
C TRP A 59 14.18 -18.21 27.94
N GLY A 60 15.08 -17.47 27.27
CA GLY A 60 14.85 -16.06 27.00
C GLY A 60 13.60 -15.87 26.12
N LEU A 61 12.72 -14.94 26.50
CA LEU A 61 11.55 -14.55 25.70
C LEU A 61 11.91 -13.63 24.52
N VAL A 62 13.19 -13.28 24.38
CA VAL A 62 13.72 -12.39 23.35
C VAL A 62 13.31 -12.78 21.92
N PRO A 63 13.40 -14.06 21.48
CA PRO A 63 12.95 -14.40 20.13
C PRO A 63 11.43 -14.29 19.93
N MET A 64 10.61 -14.40 20.99
CA MET A 64 9.17 -14.15 20.90
C MET A 64 8.88 -12.65 20.75
N GLU A 65 9.52 -11.82 21.58
CA GLU A 65 9.45 -10.35 21.45
C GLU A 65 9.94 -9.90 20.07
N GLU A 66 10.99 -10.55 19.56
CA GLU A 66 11.48 -10.25 18.23
C GLU A 66 10.48 -10.63 17.15
N LEU A 67 9.88 -11.81 17.26
CA LEU A 67 8.84 -12.26 16.33
C LEU A 67 7.64 -11.31 16.31
N GLU A 68 7.26 -10.73 17.44
CA GLU A 68 6.16 -9.76 17.52
C GLU A 68 6.42 -8.53 16.65
N TRP A 69 7.58 -7.88 16.78
CA TRP A 69 7.86 -6.71 15.93
C TRP A 69 8.12 -7.09 14.47
N HIS A 70 8.63 -8.31 14.22
CA HIS A 70 8.75 -8.83 12.86
C HIS A 70 7.35 -8.96 12.21
N LEU A 71 6.42 -9.63 12.89
CA LEU A 71 5.04 -9.82 12.42
C LEU A 71 4.28 -8.50 12.31
N TYR A 72 4.48 -7.56 13.24
CA TYR A 72 3.86 -6.24 13.21
C TYR A 72 4.30 -5.41 12.00
N SER A 73 5.59 -5.49 11.63
CA SER A 73 6.14 -4.70 10.53
C SER A 73 5.47 -4.98 9.18
N VAL A 74 5.04 -6.23 8.92
CA VAL A 74 4.53 -6.63 7.60
C VAL A 74 3.18 -5.96 7.28
N PRO A 75 2.11 -6.12 8.09
CA PRO A 75 0.84 -5.45 7.80
C PRO A 75 0.95 -3.93 7.85
N PHE A 76 1.79 -3.40 8.72
CA PHE A 76 2.01 -1.95 8.82
C PHE A 76 2.59 -1.38 7.51
N MET A 77 3.67 -1.98 7.00
CA MET A 77 4.32 -1.55 5.77
C MET A 77 3.42 -1.75 4.54
N PHE A 78 2.77 -2.91 4.42
CA PHE A 78 1.85 -3.17 3.30
C PHE A 78 0.59 -2.31 3.37
N GLY A 79 0.13 -1.95 4.57
CA GLY A 79 -1.00 -1.04 4.79
C GLY A 79 -0.77 0.36 4.20
N LEU A 80 0.48 0.81 4.04
CA LEU A 80 0.77 2.08 3.38
C LEU A 80 0.35 2.10 1.90
N ALA A 81 0.50 0.98 1.19
CA ALA A 81 0.02 0.85 -0.18
C ALA A 81 -1.52 0.91 -0.27
N TYR A 82 -2.21 0.37 0.73
CA TYR A 82 -3.66 0.50 0.84
C TYR A 82 -4.08 1.96 1.07
N ALA A 83 -3.36 2.71 1.91
CA ALA A 83 -3.64 4.12 2.16
C ALA A 83 -3.50 5.00 0.90
N ILE A 84 -2.55 4.70 0.01
CA ILE A 84 -2.44 5.33 -1.33
C ILE A 84 -3.65 4.99 -2.18
N THR A 85 -4.03 3.71 -2.22
CA THR A 85 -5.16 3.22 -3.03
C THR A 85 -6.50 3.82 -2.59
N ASN A 86 -6.69 3.99 -1.28
CA ASN A 86 -7.91 4.51 -0.68
C ASN A 86 -7.88 6.03 -0.50
N ASP A 87 -6.89 6.71 -1.09
CA ASP A 87 -6.81 8.16 -1.12
C ASP A 87 -6.91 8.81 0.27
N SER A 88 -6.40 8.11 1.28
CA SER A 88 -6.46 8.54 2.68
C SER A 88 -5.36 9.55 3.02
N HIS A 89 -4.77 10.15 1.98
CA HIS A 89 -3.85 11.25 2.13
C HIS A 89 -4.68 12.45 2.51
N ILE A 90 -4.41 13.03 3.68
CA ILE A 90 -4.99 14.30 4.09
C ILE A 90 -4.43 15.34 3.12
N ARG A 91 -5.09 15.49 1.96
CA ARG A 91 -4.87 16.65 1.12
C ARG A 91 -5.20 17.85 1.97
N ILE A 92 -4.50 18.96 1.75
CA ILE A 92 -4.88 20.20 2.42
C ILE A 92 -6.21 20.61 1.79
N ASP A 93 -7.30 20.07 2.33
CA ASP A 93 -8.65 20.13 1.76
C ASP A 93 -9.06 21.59 1.54
N ILE A 94 -8.56 22.49 2.38
CA ILE A 94 -8.77 23.95 2.32
C ILE A 94 -8.19 24.56 1.02
N VAL A 95 -7.04 24.07 0.54
CA VAL A 95 -6.42 24.56 -0.70
C VAL A 95 -7.12 23.94 -1.91
N HIS A 96 -7.52 22.66 -1.83
CA HIS A 96 -8.22 21.99 -2.92
C HIS A 96 -9.61 22.58 -3.20
N MET A 97 -10.37 22.98 -2.17
CA MET A 97 -11.72 23.52 -2.34
C MET A 97 -11.79 24.79 -3.20
N ASN A 98 -10.73 25.59 -3.25
CA ASN A 98 -10.67 26.84 -4.02
C ASN A 98 -10.07 26.68 -5.42
N LEU A 99 -9.55 25.50 -5.78
CA LEU A 99 -8.94 25.24 -7.08
C LEU A 99 -9.94 24.65 -8.07
N SER A 100 -9.78 25.00 -9.35
CA SER A 100 -10.55 24.34 -10.42
C SER A 100 -10.18 22.85 -10.51
N LYS A 101 -11.15 21.99 -10.88
CA LYS A 101 -10.94 20.54 -11.02
C LYS A 101 -9.73 20.20 -11.91
N ARG A 102 -9.50 20.98 -12.96
CA ARG A 102 -8.33 20.84 -13.83
C ARG A 102 -7.00 21.07 -13.10
N LEU A 103 -6.93 22.12 -12.26
CA LEU A 103 -5.75 22.41 -11.44
C LEU A 103 -5.55 21.35 -10.35
N GLN A 104 -6.63 20.84 -9.75
CA GLN A 104 -6.55 19.75 -8.77
C GLN A 104 -5.86 18.51 -9.36
N HIS A 105 -6.31 18.03 -10.53
CA HIS A 105 -5.69 16.90 -11.22
C HIS A 105 -4.24 17.19 -11.63
N PHE A 106 -3.94 18.42 -12.07
CA PHE A 106 -2.57 18.82 -12.42
C PHE A 106 -1.61 18.74 -11.22
N PHE A 107 -2.00 19.29 -10.06
CA PHE A 107 -1.17 19.25 -8.87
C PHE A 107 -1.01 17.84 -8.31
N GLU A 108 -2.05 17.00 -8.40
CA GLU A 108 -1.98 15.59 -8.02
C GLU A 108 -0.97 14.83 -8.90
N ILE A 109 -1.06 14.97 -10.23
CA ILE A 109 -0.10 14.37 -11.17
C ILE A 109 1.32 14.87 -10.90
N PHE A 110 1.48 16.19 -10.71
CA PHE A 110 2.77 16.80 -10.43
C PHE A 110 3.37 16.24 -9.13
N GLY A 111 2.59 16.18 -8.05
CA GLY A 111 3.01 15.62 -6.77
C GLY A 111 3.39 14.15 -6.89
N ILE A 112 2.64 13.37 -7.67
CA ILE A 112 2.98 11.97 -7.91
C ILE A 112 4.31 11.85 -8.67
N VAL A 113 4.49 12.57 -9.77
CA VAL A 113 5.65 12.42 -10.66
C VAL A 113 6.93 12.98 -10.04
N PHE A 114 6.87 14.14 -9.38
CA PHE A 114 8.06 14.85 -8.91
C PHE A 114 8.38 14.64 -7.44
N LEU A 115 7.43 14.16 -6.63
CA LEU A 115 7.64 13.96 -5.20
C LEU A 115 7.50 12.48 -4.82
N LEU A 116 6.31 11.89 -5.04
CA LEU A 116 6.02 10.55 -4.52
C LEU A 116 6.79 9.45 -5.25
N MET A 117 6.73 9.40 -6.59
CA MET A 117 7.44 8.39 -7.39
C MET A 117 8.96 8.38 -7.15
N PRO A 118 9.69 9.50 -7.27
CA PRO A 118 11.14 9.48 -7.06
C PRO A 118 11.49 9.09 -5.62
N PHE A 119 10.71 9.53 -4.64
CA PHE A 119 10.90 9.12 -3.25
C PHE A 119 10.74 7.60 -3.07
N LEU A 120 9.68 7.01 -3.64
CA LEU A 120 9.46 5.56 -3.56
C LEU A 120 10.54 4.76 -4.30
N LEU A 121 11.03 5.25 -5.44
CA LEU A 121 12.12 4.61 -6.18
C LEU A 121 13.43 4.62 -5.38
N ILE A 122 13.76 5.75 -4.75
CA ILE A 122 14.92 5.85 -3.86
C ILE A 122 14.79 4.86 -2.70
N LEU A 123 13.63 4.83 -2.03
CA LEU A 123 13.42 3.88 -0.93
C LEU A 123 13.46 2.42 -1.37
N LEU A 124 13.00 2.12 -2.59
CA LEU A 124 13.09 0.77 -3.15
C LEU A 124 14.55 0.36 -3.36
N ASP A 125 15.37 1.24 -3.93
CA ASP A 125 16.79 1.01 -4.19
C ASP A 125 17.57 0.75 -2.89
N PHE A 126 17.51 1.70 -1.95
CA PHE A 126 18.15 1.54 -0.64
C PHE A 126 17.58 0.38 0.17
N GLY A 127 16.26 0.15 0.10
CA GLY A 127 15.59 -0.93 0.79
C GLY A 127 16.01 -2.31 0.26
N PHE A 128 16.21 -2.42 -1.06
CA PHE A 128 16.70 -3.63 -1.70
C PHE A 128 18.12 -3.95 -1.27
N ASP A 129 19.03 -2.97 -1.33
CA ASP A 129 20.42 -3.14 -0.88
C ASP A 129 20.49 -3.50 0.61
N TYR A 130 19.65 -2.88 1.43
CA TYR A 130 19.58 -3.17 2.86
C TYR A 130 19.13 -4.61 3.16
N ALA A 131 18.14 -5.12 2.42
CA ALA A 131 17.69 -6.50 2.53
C ALA A 131 18.74 -7.49 1.99
N MET A 132 19.36 -7.17 0.86
CA MET A 132 20.37 -8.01 0.21
C MET A 132 21.64 -8.12 1.03
N TYR A 133 22.08 -7.02 1.66
CA TYR A 133 23.19 -7.02 2.60
C TYR A 133 22.92 -8.01 3.75
N SER A 134 21.73 -7.94 4.34
CA SER A 134 21.32 -8.82 5.44
C SER A 134 21.29 -10.30 5.03
N PHE A 135 20.84 -10.58 3.81
CA PHE A 135 20.78 -11.93 3.25
C PHE A 135 22.18 -12.51 3.01
N THR A 136 23.06 -11.75 2.34
CA THR A 136 24.42 -12.18 2.01
C THR A 136 25.31 -12.35 3.23
N HIS A 137 25.08 -11.57 4.29
CA HIS A 137 25.85 -11.65 5.53
C HIS A 137 25.22 -12.57 6.59
N ASN A 138 24.14 -13.30 6.25
CA ASN A 138 23.37 -14.15 7.18
C ASN A 138 23.11 -13.44 8.52
N GLU A 139 22.64 -12.20 8.46
CA GLU A 139 22.49 -11.37 9.63
C GLU A 139 21.47 -11.99 10.60
N SER A 140 21.89 -12.12 11.86
CA SER A 140 21.06 -12.58 12.97
C SER A 140 20.78 -11.45 13.95
N SER A 141 19.91 -11.71 14.93
CA SER A 141 19.78 -10.78 16.04
C SER A 141 21.08 -10.52 16.78
N GLN A 142 21.20 -9.30 17.32
CA GLN A 142 22.27 -8.91 18.24
C GLN A 142 22.14 -9.61 19.59
N SER A 143 20.95 -10.08 19.95
CA SER A 143 20.75 -10.92 21.12
C SER A 143 21.28 -12.33 20.85
N PRO A 144 22.08 -12.93 21.76
CA PRO A 144 22.57 -14.30 21.63
C PRO A 144 21.47 -15.36 21.45
N SER A 145 20.26 -15.08 21.93
CA SER A 145 19.08 -15.94 21.79
C SER A 145 18.03 -15.41 20.81
N GLY A 146 18.32 -14.34 20.06
CA GLY A 146 17.35 -13.70 19.18
C GLY A 146 17.15 -14.45 17.86
N LEU A 147 16.26 -13.93 17.00
CA LEU A 147 15.87 -14.61 15.78
C LEU A 147 17.01 -14.64 14.75
N PRO A 148 17.23 -15.79 14.09
CA PRO A 148 18.08 -15.86 12.90
C PRO A 148 17.35 -15.24 11.70
N TYR A 149 18.11 -14.87 10.66
CA TYR A 149 17.58 -14.43 9.37
C TYR A 149 16.83 -13.09 9.38
N ARG A 150 17.49 -12.02 9.81
CA ARG A 150 16.93 -10.64 9.78
C ARG A 150 16.56 -10.15 8.38
N TRP A 151 17.09 -10.78 7.33
CA TRP A 151 16.75 -10.46 5.95
C TRP A 151 15.26 -10.59 5.66
N ILE A 152 14.53 -11.47 6.39
CA ILE A 152 13.09 -11.66 6.20
C ILE A 152 12.34 -10.34 6.45
N VAL A 153 12.56 -9.69 7.60
CA VAL A 153 11.89 -8.41 7.88
C VAL A 153 12.46 -7.28 7.05
N LYS A 154 13.76 -7.26 6.79
CA LYS A 154 14.32 -6.22 5.93
C LYS A 154 13.77 -6.28 4.50
N SER A 155 13.42 -7.47 3.99
CA SER A 155 12.79 -7.64 2.67
C SER A 155 11.36 -7.07 2.59
N VAL A 156 10.69 -6.87 3.73
CA VAL A 156 9.37 -6.23 3.78
C VAL A 156 9.43 -4.80 3.23
N ILE A 157 10.56 -4.10 3.42
CA ILE A 157 10.77 -2.74 2.95
C ILE A 157 10.67 -2.68 1.41
N PRO A 158 11.54 -3.33 0.61
CA PRO A 158 11.44 -3.25 -0.85
C PRO A 158 10.13 -3.85 -1.38
N LEU A 159 9.58 -4.91 -0.76
CA LEU A 159 8.30 -5.49 -1.17
C LEU A 159 7.12 -4.52 -1.02
N SER A 160 7.06 -3.81 0.11
CA SER A 160 6.04 -2.78 0.34
C SER A 160 6.22 -1.57 -0.58
N MET A 161 7.46 -1.11 -0.80
CA MET A 161 7.75 -0.02 -1.73
C MET A 161 7.31 -0.37 -3.16
N LEU A 162 7.56 -1.61 -3.60
CA LEU A 162 7.09 -2.09 -4.90
C LEU A 162 5.56 -2.04 -5.00
N LEU A 163 4.85 -2.48 -3.97
CA LEU A 163 3.40 -2.43 -3.93
C LEU A 163 2.87 -0.99 -3.92
N MET A 164 3.52 -0.08 -3.20
CA MET A 164 3.21 1.35 -3.19
C MET A 164 3.44 1.98 -4.57
N ILE A 165 4.51 1.62 -5.28
CA ILE A 165 4.76 2.08 -6.66
C ILE A 165 3.62 1.65 -7.58
N ILE A 166 3.14 0.41 -7.48
CA ILE A 166 1.97 -0.05 -8.26
C ILE A 166 0.72 0.78 -7.92
N ALA A 167 0.48 1.06 -6.64
CA ALA A 167 -0.65 1.89 -6.19
C ALA A 167 -0.54 3.32 -6.75
N THR A 168 0.65 3.91 -6.66
CA THR A 168 0.94 5.25 -7.18
C THR A 168 0.81 5.32 -8.70
N LEU A 169 1.23 4.29 -9.43
CA LEU A 169 1.04 4.21 -10.88
C LEU A 169 -0.44 4.11 -11.27
N ALA A 170 -1.22 3.29 -10.55
CA ALA A 170 -2.67 3.21 -10.75
C ALA A 170 -3.32 4.59 -10.58
N ARG A 171 -2.92 5.32 -9.52
CA ARG A 171 -3.39 6.67 -9.26
C ARG A 171 -2.97 7.66 -10.35
N LEU A 172 -1.71 7.61 -10.79
CA LEU A 172 -1.21 8.47 -11.86
C LEU A 172 -2.00 8.29 -13.17
N ILE A 173 -2.30 7.04 -13.53
CA ILE A 173 -3.11 6.71 -14.71
C ILE A 173 -4.51 7.30 -14.55
N GLN A 174 -5.14 7.11 -13.39
CA GLN A 174 -6.48 7.63 -13.11
C GLN A 174 -6.56 9.14 -13.29
N GLU A 175 -5.64 9.87 -12.64
CA GLU A 175 -5.62 11.34 -12.64
C GLU A 175 -5.29 11.89 -14.03
N THR A 176 -4.40 11.23 -14.78
CA THR A 176 -4.07 11.61 -16.15
C THR A 176 -5.27 11.43 -17.08
N VAL A 177 -5.99 10.31 -16.98
CA VAL A 177 -7.21 10.07 -17.77
C VAL A 177 -8.29 11.10 -17.40
N LEU A 178 -8.53 11.35 -16.11
CA LEU A 178 -9.52 12.35 -15.68
C LEU A 178 -9.18 13.77 -16.18
N LEU A 179 -7.91 14.15 -16.18
CA LEU A 179 -7.45 15.43 -16.72
C LEU A 179 -7.67 15.54 -18.24
N LEU A 180 -7.39 14.46 -18.99
CA LEU A 180 -7.56 14.43 -20.46
C LEU A 180 -9.02 14.47 -20.90
N TYR A 181 -9.93 13.92 -20.09
CA TYR A 181 -11.38 13.91 -20.35
C TYR A 181 -12.13 15.06 -19.67
N HIS A 182 -11.42 15.94 -18.97
CA HIS A 182 -11.99 17.11 -18.31
C HIS A 182 -12.69 18.03 -19.34
N GLY A 183 -14.02 18.19 -19.20
CA GLY A 183 -14.83 19.06 -20.07
C GLY A 183 -15.41 18.40 -21.34
N LYS A 184 -15.24 17.09 -21.54
CA LYS A 184 -15.94 16.34 -22.61
C LYS A 184 -17.26 15.77 -22.12
N GLU A 185 -18.32 15.84 -22.92
CA GLU A 185 -19.61 15.24 -22.58
C GLU A 185 -19.57 13.70 -22.69
N ALA A 186 -20.20 13.01 -21.72
CA ALA A 186 -20.21 11.54 -21.63
C ALA A 186 -20.84 10.85 -22.86
N ASN A 187 -21.69 11.56 -23.62
CA ASN A 187 -22.45 10.99 -24.74
C ASN A 187 -21.68 10.94 -26.09
N GLU A 188 -20.57 11.69 -26.23
CA GLU A 188 -19.81 11.74 -27.49
C GLU A 188 -18.68 10.69 -27.58
N THR A 189 -18.38 9.97 -26.49
CA THR A 189 -17.05 9.35 -26.34
C THR A 189 -16.97 7.82 -26.42
N ILE A 190 -18.08 7.11 -26.68
CA ILE A 190 -18.06 5.65 -26.86
C ILE A 190 -18.39 5.29 -28.32
N PRO A 191 -17.41 5.28 -29.25
CA PRO A 191 -17.61 4.68 -30.56
C PRO A 191 -17.94 3.19 -30.37
N THR A 192 -19.04 2.74 -30.96
CA THR A 192 -19.41 1.33 -31.07
C THR A 192 -18.43 0.63 -32.02
N GLY A 193 -17.27 0.23 -31.51
CA GLY A 193 -16.23 -0.46 -32.31
C GLY A 193 -14.79 -0.36 -31.82
N VAL A 194 -14.53 0.21 -30.63
CA VAL A 194 -13.15 0.40 -30.14
C VAL A 194 -12.54 -0.90 -29.59
N SER A 195 -11.26 -1.14 -29.92
CA SER A 195 -10.41 -2.19 -29.34
C SER A 195 -10.50 -2.27 -27.81
N ILE A 196 -10.51 -3.49 -27.26
CA ILE A 196 -10.60 -3.81 -25.82
C ILE A 196 -9.58 -2.99 -25.01
N LEU A 197 -8.38 -2.78 -25.54
CA LEU A 197 -7.33 -1.98 -24.90
C LEU A 197 -7.78 -0.55 -24.64
N ARG A 198 -8.42 0.11 -25.61
CA ARG A 198 -8.85 1.50 -25.48
C ARG A 198 -10.02 1.64 -24.51
N ARG A 199 -10.87 0.61 -24.39
CA ARG A 199 -11.96 0.55 -23.39
C ARG A 199 -11.45 0.51 -21.94
N MET A 200 -10.24 -0.02 -21.69
CA MET A 200 -9.65 -0.06 -20.34
C MET A 200 -9.14 1.30 -19.85
N PHE A 201 -8.90 2.25 -20.77
CA PHE A 201 -8.41 3.60 -20.47
C PHE A 201 -9.49 4.68 -20.63
N THR A 202 -10.71 4.33 -21.03
CA THR A 202 -11.83 5.26 -21.10
C THR A 202 -12.54 5.33 -19.74
N PRO A 203 -12.89 6.53 -19.25
CA PRO A 203 -13.70 6.68 -18.04
C PRO A 203 -15.09 6.05 -18.26
N GLN A 204 -15.47 5.11 -17.40
CA GLN A 204 -16.80 4.49 -17.40
C GLN A 204 -17.62 5.02 -16.24
N LEU A 205 -18.93 5.17 -16.43
CA LEU A 205 -19.84 5.53 -15.34
C LEU A 205 -19.67 4.53 -14.18
N LYS A 206 -19.55 5.05 -12.97
CA LYS A 206 -19.60 4.24 -11.76
C LYS A 206 -21.03 3.71 -11.65
N ASP A 207 -21.23 2.40 -11.85
CA ASP A 207 -22.56 1.80 -11.72
C ASP A 207 -23.14 2.18 -10.35
N SER A 208 -24.29 2.84 -10.33
CA SER A 208 -24.93 3.36 -9.11
C SER A 208 -25.59 2.24 -8.28
N GLY A 209 -24.96 1.07 -8.18
CA GLY A 209 -25.51 -0.07 -7.47
C GLY A 209 -24.63 -1.32 -7.55
N SER A 210 -23.72 -1.45 -6.57
CA SER A 210 -23.55 -2.66 -5.74
C SER A 210 -22.53 -2.37 -4.64
#